data_AF-A0A1Q8ZHC0-F1
#
_entry.id   AF-A0A1Q8ZHC0-F1
#
_cell.length_a   1.000
_cell.length_b   1.000
_cell.length_c   1.000
_cell.angle_alpha   90.00
_cell.angle_beta   90.00
_cell.angle_gamma   90.00
#
_symmetry.space_group_name_H-M   'P 1'
#
loop_
_entity.id
_entity.type
_entity.pdbx_description
1 polymer ?
#
loop_
_entity_poly.entity_id
_entity_poly.type
_entity_poly.pdbx_seq_one_letter_code
_entity_poly.pdbx_strand_id
1 'polypeptide(L)'
;MARNLSLLSTAGFLTLVVAAAGAFRLIPDEPMNAQINPLPSPLAPISKLAKISPDGALAPVHPDEPTADTLNQRFTLENSLTRLQQINAALTSFRQLTEKTKTVEVGAVGNTDWETQNLGFPNWTTSVEGTLRRQHLQIKQLERELARKQYADREISKAALEKKQAEYQQAERDFQNYWNSVKIAD
;
A
#
# COMPACT_ATOMS: atom_id res chain seq x y z
N MET A 1 -27.54 44.04 -41.92
CA MET A 1 -26.77 44.79 -42.93
C MET A 1 -25.29 44.74 -42.56
N ALA A 2 -24.43 44.44 -43.55
CA ALA A 2 -22.97 44.66 -43.65
C ALA A 2 -22.08 44.30 -42.43
N ARG A 3 -21.29 43.21 -42.43
CA ARG A 3 -19.95 43.02 -43.07
C ARG A 3 -19.01 44.23 -42.92
N ASN A 4 -17.86 44.04 -42.24
CA ASN A 4 -16.54 44.05 -42.87
C ASN A 4 -15.39 43.63 -41.94
N LEU A 5 -14.49 42.82 -42.53
CA LEU A 5 -13.15 42.42 -42.09
C LEU A 5 -12.20 43.62 -41.96
N SER A 6 -11.08 43.46 -41.23
CA SER A 6 -9.71 43.48 -41.81
C SER A 6 -8.59 43.96 -40.87
N LEU A 7 -7.64 43.04 -40.58
CA LEU A 7 -6.17 43.15 -40.68
C LEU A 7 -5.36 44.16 -39.81
N LEU A 8 -4.56 43.56 -38.90
CA LEU A 8 -3.07 43.50 -38.86
C LEU A 8 -2.23 44.75 -38.51
N SER A 9 -1.18 44.48 -37.69
CA SER A 9 0.14 45.15 -37.62
C SER A 9 0.20 46.41 -36.71
N THR A 10 1.18 46.68 -35.83
CA THR A 10 2.55 46.16 -35.60
C THR A 10 3.14 46.73 -34.30
N ALA A 11 4.05 45.96 -33.69
CA ALA A 11 5.32 46.35 -33.04
C ALA A 11 5.38 47.24 -31.79
N GLY A 12 6.14 46.78 -30.77
CA GLY A 12 6.73 47.62 -29.74
C GLY A 12 7.28 46.93 -28.48
N PHE A 13 8.41 46.22 -28.63
CA PHE A 13 9.57 46.13 -27.69
C PHE A 13 9.36 46.26 -26.15
N LEU A 14 9.81 45.26 -25.38
CA LEU A 14 11.17 45.27 -24.78
C LEU A 14 11.53 43.93 -24.12
N THR A 15 12.72 43.47 -24.50
CA THR A 15 13.46 42.28 -24.07
C THR A 15 14.00 42.42 -22.64
N LEU A 16 13.88 41.37 -21.82
CA LEU A 16 14.87 41.07 -20.78
C LEU A 16 15.24 39.59 -20.87
N VAL A 17 16.26 39.30 -21.68
CA VAL A 17 16.96 38.02 -21.70
C VAL A 17 18.16 38.19 -20.77
N VAL A 18 18.11 37.59 -19.59
CA VAL A 18 19.30 37.42 -18.75
C VAL A 18 20.00 36.16 -19.23
N ALA A 19 21.15 36.37 -19.88
CA ALA A 19 22.12 35.33 -20.15
C ALA A 19 22.78 34.89 -18.83
N ALA A 20 22.51 33.67 -18.40
CA ALA A 20 23.39 32.94 -17.49
C ALA A 20 24.10 31.85 -18.30
N ALA A 21 25.19 32.26 -18.95
CA ALA A 21 26.18 31.34 -19.47
C ALA A 21 26.96 30.74 -18.29
N GLY A 22 26.91 29.42 -18.12
CA GLY A 22 27.76 28.75 -17.14
C GLY A 22 27.33 27.32 -16.82
N ALA A 23 28.04 26.36 -17.42
CA ALA A 23 28.10 24.94 -17.06
C ALA A 23 26.90 24.04 -17.42
N PHE A 24 26.64 23.87 -18.73
CA PHE A 24 26.12 22.60 -19.23
C PHE A 24 27.26 21.57 -19.12
N ARG A 25 27.32 20.83 -18.00
CA ARG A 25 28.17 19.64 -17.93
C ARG A 25 27.49 18.56 -18.78
N LEU A 26 28.17 18.17 -19.85
CA LEU A 26 27.93 16.92 -20.57
C LEU A 26 27.88 15.79 -19.52
N ILE A 27 26.72 15.13 -19.41
CA ILE A 27 26.58 13.89 -18.66
C ILE A 27 27.36 12.84 -19.47
N PRO A 28 28.46 12.25 -18.95
CA PRO A 28 29.02 11.08 -19.59
C PRO A 28 28.03 9.92 -19.41
N ASP A 29 27.76 9.20 -20.51
CA ASP A 29 27.11 7.89 -20.50
C ASP A 29 28.02 6.90 -19.75
N GLU A 30 27.96 6.91 -18.42
CA GLU A 30 28.46 5.79 -17.62
C GLU A 30 27.33 4.76 -17.46
N PRO A 31 27.60 3.47 -17.72
CA PRO A 31 26.64 2.42 -17.42
C PRO A 31 26.38 2.41 -15.92
N MET A 32 25.11 2.56 -15.52
CA MET A 32 24.66 2.39 -14.14
C MET A 32 24.95 0.96 -13.68
N ASN A 33 26.15 0.71 -13.17
CA ASN A 33 26.42 -0.43 -12.31
C ASN A 33 25.93 -0.06 -10.91
N ALA A 34 24.61 -0.14 -10.71
CA ALA A 34 24.02 -0.04 -9.39
C ALA A 34 24.42 -1.30 -8.60
N GLN A 35 25.57 -1.22 -7.94
CA GLN A 35 25.97 -2.18 -6.94
C GLN A 35 24.92 -2.09 -5.81
N ILE A 36 23.97 -3.03 -5.82
CA ILE A 36 22.96 -3.18 -4.78
C ILE A 36 23.72 -3.54 -3.51
N ASN A 37 24.02 -2.53 -2.68
CA ASN A 37 24.46 -2.79 -1.33
C ASN A 37 23.34 -3.61 -0.65
N PRO A 38 23.65 -4.78 -0.07
CA PRO A 38 22.64 -5.56 0.63
C PRO A 38 22.03 -4.67 1.72
N LEU A 39 20.70 -4.70 1.83
CA LEU A 39 20.01 -4.07 2.94
C LEU A 39 20.69 -4.51 4.25
N PRO A 40 20.95 -3.59 5.19
CA PRO A 40 21.38 -4.01 6.52
C PRO A 40 20.37 -5.01 7.08
N SER A 41 20.89 -6.15 7.53
CA SER A 41 20.16 -7.29 8.12
C SER A 41 19.08 -6.87 9.11
N PRO A 42 18.02 -7.69 9.26
CA PRO A 42 16.76 -7.27 9.87
C PRO A 42 16.97 -6.76 11.28
N LEU A 43 16.40 -5.57 11.53
CA LEU A 43 16.08 -5.04 12.85
C LEU A 43 15.56 -6.18 13.73
N ALA A 44 16.02 -6.20 14.99
CA ALA A 44 15.64 -7.13 16.04
C ALA A 44 14.22 -7.70 15.90
N PRO A 45 13.98 -8.97 16.25
CA PRO A 45 12.77 -9.67 15.87
C PRO A 45 11.53 -8.86 16.27
N ILE A 46 10.68 -8.63 15.27
CA ILE A 46 9.37 -7.96 15.32
C ILE A 46 8.44 -8.61 16.36
N SER A 47 8.84 -9.71 17.00
CA SER A 47 8.11 -10.41 18.07
C SER A 47 7.73 -9.53 19.27
N LYS A 48 8.42 -8.42 19.54
CA LYS A 48 7.99 -7.46 20.57
C LYS A 48 6.81 -6.57 20.14
N LEU A 49 6.47 -6.53 18.84
CA LEU A 49 5.35 -5.78 18.24
C LEU A 49 4.04 -6.59 18.18
N ALA A 50 4.03 -7.82 18.71
CA ALA A 50 2.83 -8.66 18.77
C ALA A 50 1.72 -8.11 19.70
N LYS A 51 2.02 -7.11 20.54
CA LYS A 51 1.06 -6.47 21.46
C LYS A 51 0.48 -5.16 20.93
N ILE A 52 0.34 -5.02 19.61
CA ILE A 52 -0.32 -3.87 19.01
C ILE A 52 -1.80 -4.25 18.86
N SER A 53 -2.56 -3.97 19.91
CA SER A 53 -4.01 -3.95 19.86
C SER A 53 -4.41 -2.48 19.77
N PRO A 54 -5.35 -2.10 18.88
CA PRO A 54 -5.97 -0.79 18.98
C PRO A 54 -6.53 -0.62 20.40
N ASP A 55 -6.60 0.61 20.90
CA ASP A 55 -7.04 0.93 22.27
C ASP A 55 -8.48 0.44 22.61
N GLY A 56 -9.19 -0.21 21.66
CA GLY A 56 -10.48 -0.88 21.83
C GLY A 56 -10.40 -2.39 21.63
N ALA A 57 -11.17 -3.15 22.42
CA ALA A 57 -11.32 -4.59 22.24
C ALA A 57 -11.96 -4.90 20.88
N LEU A 58 -11.18 -5.48 19.97
CA LEU A 58 -11.65 -5.93 18.66
C LEU A 58 -12.58 -7.14 18.80
N ALA A 59 -13.83 -7.01 18.33
CA ALA A 59 -14.76 -8.14 18.23
C ALA A 59 -14.27 -9.16 17.18
N PRO A 60 -14.52 -10.47 17.33
CA PRO A 60 -14.16 -11.45 16.31
C PRO A 60 -14.73 -11.14 14.91
N VAL A 61 -13.94 -11.35 13.86
CA VAL A 61 -14.40 -11.20 12.45
C VAL A 61 -15.14 -12.45 11.95
N HIS A 62 -14.97 -13.58 12.65
CA HIS A 62 -15.66 -14.85 12.44
C HIS A 62 -16.12 -15.39 13.81
N PRO A 63 -17.35 -15.94 13.94
CA PRO A 63 -17.90 -16.38 15.23
C PRO A 63 -17.06 -17.47 15.91
N ASP A 64 -16.44 -18.35 15.13
CA ASP A 64 -15.67 -19.50 15.65
C ASP A 64 -14.15 -19.22 15.72
N GLU A 65 -13.71 -18.01 15.38
CA GLU A 65 -12.28 -17.65 15.36
C GLU A 65 -11.99 -16.50 16.33
N PRO A 66 -11.13 -16.70 17.34
CA PRO A 66 -10.66 -15.62 18.18
C PRO A 66 -9.98 -14.50 17.37
N THR A 67 -10.18 -13.24 17.77
CA THR A 67 -9.49 -12.07 17.20
C THR A 67 -7.97 -12.28 17.10
N ALA A 68 -7.38 -12.92 18.10
CA ALA A 68 -5.95 -13.20 18.14
C ALA A 68 -5.50 -14.11 16.99
N ASP A 69 -6.32 -15.07 16.57
CA ASP A 69 -5.98 -15.97 15.46
C ASP A 69 -6.05 -15.25 14.12
N THR A 70 -7.05 -14.41 13.91
CA THR A 70 -7.10 -13.57 12.69
C THR A 70 -5.89 -12.66 12.61
N LEU A 71 -5.51 -12.01 13.71
CA LEU A 71 -4.31 -11.15 13.73
C LEU A 71 -3.02 -11.97 13.55
N ASN A 72 -2.87 -13.11 14.21
CA ASN A 72 -1.59 -13.83 14.28
C ASN A 72 -1.42 -14.90 13.21
N GLN A 73 -2.46 -15.24 12.48
CA GLN A 73 -2.43 -16.25 11.42
C GLN A 73 -2.83 -15.63 10.09
N ARG A 74 -4.03 -15.02 10.01
CA ARG A 74 -4.57 -14.49 8.74
C ARG A 74 -3.91 -13.19 8.31
N PHE A 75 -3.74 -12.23 9.22
CA PHE A 75 -3.14 -10.92 8.92
C PHE A 75 -1.63 -10.89 9.19
N THR A 76 -0.93 -11.91 8.69
CA THR A 76 0.52 -12.02 8.72
C THR A 76 1.12 -11.75 7.35
N LEU A 77 2.36 -11.24 7.33
CA LEU A 77 3.10 -11.04 6.08
C LEU A 77 3.21 -12.34 5.27
N GLU A 78 3.57 -13.44 5.94
CA GLU A 78 3.72 -14.74 5.29
C GLU A 78 2.42 -15.20 4.63
N ASN A 79 1.31 -15.23 5.37
CA ASN A 79 0.03 -15.62 4.80
C ASN A 79 -0.37 -14.70 3.63
N SER A 80 -0.19 -13.38 3.75
CA SER A 80 -0.51 -12.45 2.66
C SER A 80 0.34 -12.69 1.40
N LEU A 81 1.62 -13.02 1.54
CA LEU A 81 2.46 -13.39 0.40
C LEU A 81 1.95 -14.68 -0.27
N THR A 82 1.57 -15.68 0.52
CA THR A 82 0.91 -16.89 -0.01
C THR A 82 -0.39 -16.55 -0.72
N ARG A 83 -1.23 -15.64 -0.17
CA ARG A 83 -2.47 -15.21 -0.81
C ARG A 83 -2.23 -14.46 -2.10
N LEU A 84 -1.18 -13.65 -2.19
CA LEU A 84 -0.78 -13.00 -3.44
C LEU A 84 -0.37 -14.03 -4.52
N GLN A 85 0.33 -15.10 -4.14
CA GLN A 85 0.65 -16.19 -5.07
C GLN A 85 -0.63 -16.88 -5.59
N GLN A 86 -1.59 -17.14 -4.70
CA GLN A 86 -2.89 -17.73 -5.07
C GLN A 86 -3.70 -16.82 -5.99
N ILE A 87 -3.76 -15.52 -5.70
CA ILE A 87 -4.40 -14.52 -6.56
C ILE A 87 -3.76 -14.52 -7.95
N ASN A 88 -2.42 -14.53 -8.03
CA ASN A 88 -1.72 -14.57 -9.31
C ASN A 88 -2.00 -15.86 -10.10
N ALA A 89 -2.06 -17.00 -9.40
CA ALA A 89 -2.42 -18.28 -10.01
C ALA A 89 -3.85 -18.24 -10.57
N ALA A 90 -4.82 -17.72 -9.81
CA ALA A 90 -6.20 -17.59 -10.27
C ALA A 90 -6.35 -16.65 -11.47
N LEU A 91 -5.68 -15.49 -11.46
CA LEU A 91 -5.66 -14.58 -12.61
C LEU A 91 -5.06 -15.25 -13.86
N THR A 92 -4.03 -16.08 -13.68
CA THR A 92 -3.45 -16.88 -14.76
C THR A 92 -4.46 -17.91 -15.29
N SER A 93 -5.16 -18.61 -14.41
CA SER A 93 -6.23 -19.55 -14.79
C SER A 93 -7.35 -18.84 -15.55
N PHE A 94 -7.77 -17.64 -15.17
CA PHE A 94 -8.80 -16.89 -15.90
C PHE A 94 -8.35 -16.43 -17.29
N ARG A 95 -7.07 -16.07 -17.47
CA ARG A 95 -6.52 -15.82 -18.81
C ARG A 95 -6.58 -17.07 -19.67
N GLN A 96 -6.14 -18.21 -19.13
CA GLN A 96 -6.24 -19.51 -19.82
C GLN A 96 -7.69 -19.87 -20.14
N LEU A 97 -8.63 -19.60 -19.23
CA LEU A 97 -10.06 -19.82 -19.47
C LEU A 97 -10.53 -18.97 -20.66
N THR A 98 -10.18 -17.69 -20.68
CA THR A 98 -10.55 -16.77 -21.76
C THR A 98 -10.00 -17.23 -23.12
N GLU A 99 -8.78 -17.75 -23.14
CA GLU A 99 -8.16 -18.35 -24.33
C GLU A 99 -8.88 -19.63 -24.76
N LYS A 100 -9.17 -20.54 -23.82
CA LYS A 100 -9.78 -21.86 -24.07
C LYS A 100 -11.28 -21.82 -24.31
N THR A 101 -12.02 -20.81 -23.85
CA THR A 101 -13.44 -20.63 -24.20
C THR A 101 -13.66 -20.38 -25.69
N LYS A 102 -12.59 -20.11 -26.46
CA LYS A 102 -12.63 -20.15 -27.93
C LYS A 102 -12.69 -21.58 -28.49
N THR A 103 -12.40 -22.59 -27.67
CA THR A 103 -12.22 -24.01 -28.01
C THR A 103 -12.73 -24.92 -26.88
N VAL A 104 -14.05 -24.88 -26.59
CA VAL A 104 -14.96 -25.84 -25.87
C VAL A 104 -14.51 -26.57 -24.57
N GLU A 105 -13.24 -26.83 -24.27
CA GLU A 105 -12.81 -27.57 -23.07
C GLU A 105 -12.44 -26.66 -21.88
N VAL A 106 -13.40 -26.52 -20.95
CA VAL A 106 -13.29 -25.72 -19.73
C VAL A 106 -12.78 -26.54 -18.52
N GLY A 107 -12.98 -27.85 -18.52
CA GLY A 107 -12.79 -28.71 -17.32
C GLY A 107 -11.35 -28.84 -16.79
N ALA A 108 -10.33 -28.41 -17.55
CA ALA A 108 -8.93 -28.50 -17.15
C ALA A 108 -8.38 -27.18 -16.55
N VAL A 109 -9.20 -26.15 -16.39
CA VAL A 109 -8.77 -24.85 -15.85
C VAL A 109 -8.98 -24.81 -14.34
N GLY A 110 -7.88 -24.70 -13.58
CA GLY A 110 -7.91 -24.63 -12.12
C GLY A 110 -8.59 -23.36 -11.57
N ASN A 111 -8.85 -23.34 -10.26
CA ASN A 111 -9.49 -22.22 -9.54
C ASN A 111 -10.92 -21.89 -10.02
N THR A 112 -11.60 -22.86 -10.62
CA THR A 112 -12.99 -22.73 -11.09
C THR A 112 -13.98 -23.46 -10.18
N ASP A 113 -13.51 -24.22 -9.19
CA ASP A 113 -14.33 -24.89 -8.20
C ASP A 113 -15.06 -23.88 -7.29
N TRP A 114 -16.20 -24.31 -6.76
CA TRP A 114 -17.08 -23.44 -5.96
C TRP A 114 -16.38 -22.87 -4.72
N GLU A 115 -15.57 -23.68 -4.04
CA GLU A 115 -14.86 -23.31 -2.82
C GLU A 115 -13.89 -22.16 -3.09
N THR A 116 -13.07 -22.30 -4.13
CA THR A 116 -12.12 -21.26 -4.54
C THR A 116 -12.83 -19.96 -4.92
N GLN A 117 -13.96 -20.05 -5.65
CA GLN A 117 -14.67 -18.85 -6.10
C GLN A 117 -15.40 -18.11 -4.97
N ASN A 118 -15.99 -18.83 -4.02
CA ASN A 118 -16.89 -18.24 -3.00
C ASN A 118 -16.20 -18.02 -1.66
N LEU A 119 -15.23 -18.86 -1.30
CA LEU A 119 -14.48 -18.76 -0.04
C LEU A 119 -13.05 -18.26 -0.31
N GLY A 120 -12.37 -18.86 -1.30
CA GLY A 120 -10.99 -18.53 -1.64
C GLY A 120 -10.78 -17.05 -1.96
N PHE A 121 -11.33 -16.57 -3.07
CA PHE A 121 -11.06 -15.20 -3.53
C PHE A 121 -11.38 -14.10 -2.51
N PRO A 122 -12.54 -14.11 -1.83
CA PRO A 122 -12.83 -13.10 -0.81
C PRO A 122 -11.84 -13.17 0.37
N ASN A 123 -11.49 -14.37 0.82
CA ASN A 123 -10.57 -14.53 1.94
C ASN A 123 -9.12 -14.15 1.59
N TRP A 124 -8.67 -14.45 0.38
CA TRP A 124 -7.31 -14.13 -0.06
C TRP A 124 -7.09 -12.62 -0.09
N THR A 125 -8.03 -11.88 -0.72
CA THR A 125 -7.99 -10.42 -0.80
C THR A 125 -8.11 -9.78 0.59
N THR A 126 -9.03 -10.28 1.42
CA THR A 126 -9.19 -9.84 2.81
C THR A 126 -7.91 -10.03 3.62
N SER A 127 -7.24 -11.18 3.49
CA SER A 127 -5.98 -11.45 4.19
C SER A 127 -4.87 -10.48 3.77
N VAL A 128 -4.78 -10.14 2.47
CA VAL A 128 -3.79 -9.16 1.98
C VAL A 128 -4.08 -7.77 2.53
N GLU A 129 -5.32 -7.30 2.41
CA GLU A 129 -5.69 -5.96 2.88
C GLU A 129 -5.53 -5.83 4.40
N GLY A 130 -5.97 -6.83 5.17
CA GLY A 130 -5.88 -6.82 6.61
C GLY A 130 -4.44 -6.76 7.11
N THR A 131 -3.53 -7.49 6.47
CA THR A 131 -2.09 -7.38 6.76
C THR A 131 -1.55 -5.99 6.45
N LEU A 132 -1.87 -5.42 5.29
CA LEU A 132 -1.39 -4.08 4.93
C LEU A 132 -1.86 -3.01 5.92
N ARG A 133 -3.13 -3.06 6.32
CA ARG A 133 -3.68 -2.12 7.30
C ARG A 133 -3.10 -2.32 8.70
N ARG A 134 -2.89 -3.57 9.11
CA ARG A 134 -2.19 -3.89 10.36
C ARG A 134 -0.77 -3.31 10.34
N GLN A 135 0.00 -3.57 9.29
CA GLN A 135 1.37 -3.04 9.15
C GLN A 135 1.37 -1.51 9.14
N HIS A 136 0.42 -0.87 8.47
CA HIS A 136 0.27 0.59 8.49
C HIS A 136 0.07 1.13 9.91
N LEU A 137 -0.84 0.53 10.68
CA LEU A 137 -1.05 0.88 12.08
C LEU A 137 0.23 0.73 12.91
N GLN A 138 0.95 -0.38 12.75
CA GLN A 138 2.21 -0.64 13.46
C GLN A 138 3.28 0.41 13.12
N ILE A 139 3.41 0.80 11.84
CA ILE A 139 4.33 1.85 11.40
C ILE A 139 3.95 3.18 12.07
N LYS A 140 2.67 3.56 12.06
CA LYS A 140 2.23 4.81 12.69
C LYS A 140 2.43 4.84 14.20
N GLN A 141 2.30 3.70 14.86
CA GLN A 141 2.63 3.59 16.28
C GLN A 141 4.11 3.88 16.52
N LEU A 142 4.99 3.24 15.75
CA LEU A 142 6.44 3.42 15.85
C LEU A 142 6.85 4.86 15.55
N GLU A 143 6.25 5.49 14.54
CA GLU A 143 6.50 6.91 14.23
C GLU A 143 6.09 7.82 15.40
N ARG A 144 4.96 7.56 16.05
CA ARG A 144 4.52 8.29 17.25
C ARG A 144 5.48 8.07 18.41
N GLU A 145 5.91 6.84 18.65
CA GLU A 145 6.86 6.51 19.74
C GLU A 145 8.23 7.15 19.52
N LEU A 146 8.71 7.15 18.28
CA LEU A 146 9.92 7.87 17.89
C LEU A 146 9.76 9.36 18.16
N ALA A 147 8.67 9.98 17.69
CA ALA A 147 8.40 11.40 17.93
C ALA A 147 8.33 11.75 19.42
N ARG A 148 7.78 10.87 20.27
CA ARG A 148 7.78 11.07 21.73
C ARG A 148 9.20 11.15 22.31
N LYS A 149 10.11 10.28 21.84
CA LYS A 149 11.51 10.31 22.26
C LYS A 149 12.20 11.59 21.78
N GLN A 150 12.09 11.89 20.49
CA GLN A 150 12.69 13.10 19.90
C GLN A 150 12.18 14.39 20.55
N TYR A 151 10.91 14.44 20.96
CA TYR A 151 10.37 15.58 21.69
C TYR A 151 10.97 15.72 23.09
N ALA A 152 11.16 14.60 23.81
CA ALA A 152 11.83 14.59 25.11
C ALA A 152 13.29 15.08 25.00
N ASP A 153 13.95 14.72 23.91
CA ASP A 153 15.32 15.14 23.58
C ASP A 153 15.39 16.55 22.95
N ARG A 154 14.24 17.22 22.79
CA ARG A 154 14.09 18.56 22.19
C ARG A 154 14.53 18.66 20.72
N GLU A 155 14.58 17.55 20.01
CA GLU A 155 14.91 17.47 18.58
C GLU A 155 13.76 17.91 17.68
N ILE A 156 12.52 17.75 18.15
CA ILE A 156 11.31 18.17 17.43
C ILE A 156 10.43 19.10 18.28
N SER A 157 9.60 19.90 17.61
CA SER A 157 8.63 20.76 18.28
C SER A 157 7.43 19.97 18.82
N LYS A 158 6.69 20.58 19.75
CA LYS A 158 5.42 20.02 20.26
C LYS A 158 4.41 19.77 19.13
N ALA A 159 4.33 20.69 18.17
CA ALA A 159 3.43 20.57 17.02
C ALA A 159 3.78 19.35 16.14
N ALA A 160 5.07 19.02 15.99
CA ALA A 160 5.48 17.82 15.24
C ALA A 160 5.08 16.53 15.97
N LEU A 161 5.20 16.49 17.30
CA LEU A 161 4.70 15.38 18.11
C LEU A 161 3.17 15.24 17.99
N GLU A 162 2.43 16.33 18.11
CA GLU A 162 0.96 16.33 18.00
C GLU A 162 0.50 15.85 16.62
N LYS A 163 1.21 16.21 15.55
CA LYS A 163 0.95 15.68 14.21
C LYS A 163 1.11 14.16 14.16
N LYS A 164 2.20 13.60 14.71
CA LYS A 164 2.41 12.14 14.74
C LYS A 164 1.40 11.40 15.61
N GLN A 165 0.95 12.03 16.69
CA GLN A 165 -0.15 11.53 17.50
C GLN A 165 -1.46 11.45 16.69
N ALA A 166 -1.80 12.50 15.93
CA ALA A 166 -3.00 12.53 15.10
C ALA A 166 -2.95 11.50 13.96
N GLU A 167 -1.81 11.33 13.30
CA GLU A 167 -1.60 10.30 12.26
C GLU A 167 -1.81 8.88 12.82
N TYR A 168 -1.30 8.60 14.02
CA TYR A 168 -1.52 7.31 14.68
C TYR A 168 -3.00 7.07 15.01
N GLN A 169 -3.68 8.05 15.60
CA GLN A 169 -5.12 7.95 15.91
C GLN A 169 -5.98 7.76 14.66
N GLN A 170 -5.58 8.36 13.53
CA GLN A 170 -6.26 8.13 12.26
C GLN A 170 -6.07 6.68 11.78
N ALA A 171 -4.85 6.16 11.83
CA ALA A 171 -4.58 4.77 11.46
C ALA A 171 -5.33 3.76 12.36
N GLU A 172 -5.50 4.05 13.66
CA GLU A 172 -6.33 3.25 14.56
C GLU A 172 -7.80 3.22 14.11
N ARG A 173 -8.37 4.40 13.81
CA ARG A 173 -9.75 4.49 13.31
C ARG A 173 -9.92 3.75 11.99
N ASP A 174 -8.98 3.90 11.07
CA ASP A 174 -9.04 3.25 9.76
C ASP A 174 -8.94 1.73 9.89
N PHE A 175 -8.07 1.23 10.77
CA PHE A 175 -7.98 -0.20 11.05
C PHE A 175 -9.25 -0.73 11.73
N GLN A 176 -9.79 -0.01 12.71
CA GLN A 176 -11.04 -0.39 13.38
C GLN A 176 -12.23 -0.41 12.42
N ASN A 177 -12.34 0.59 11.55
CA ASN A 177 -13.41 0.65 10.56
C ASN A 177 -13.34 -0.51 9.59
N TYR A 178 -12.14 -0.82 9.09
CA TYR A 178 -11.90 -2.00 8.26
C TYR A 178 -12.28 -3.27 9.01
N TRP A 179 -11.78 -3.44 10.23
CA TRP A 179 -12.04 -4.61 11.06
C TRP A 179 -13.54 -4.85 11.28
N ASN A 180 -14.31 -3.79 11.52
CA ASN A 180 -15.75 -3.88 11.70
C ASN A 180 -16.50 -4.19 10.40
N SER A 181 -15.92 -3.87 9.23
CA SER A 181 -16.54 -4.12 7.92
C SER A 181 -16.27 -5.51 7.36
N VAL A 182 -15.16 -6.14 7.75
CA VAL A 182 -14.77 -7.43 7.15
C VAL A 182 -15.58 -8.59 7.70
N LYS A 183 -15.84 -9.55 6.82
CA LYS A 183 -16.36 -10.87 7.14
C LYS A 183 -15.48 -11.87 6.43
N ILE A 184 -14.98 -12.84 7.19
CA ILE A 184 -14.22 -13.96 6.64
C ILE A 184 -15.21 -15.10 6.45
N ALA A 185 -15.18 -15.72 5.27
CA ALA A 185 -16.01 -16.88 4.98
C ALA A 185 -15.25 -18.16 5.36
N ASP A 186 -15.94 -19.18 5.88
CA ASP A 186 -15.43 -20.55 6.04
C ASP A 186 -16.58 -21.52 5.73
#